data_AF-A0A4Q3SD42-F1
#
_entry.id   AF-A0A4Q3SD42-F1
#
_cell.length_a   1.000
_cell.length_b   1.000
_cell.length_c   1.000
_cell.angle_alpha   90.00
_cell.angle_beta   90.00
_cell.angle_gamma   90.00
#
_symmetry.space_group_name_H-M   'P 1'
#
loop_
_entity.id
_entity.type
_entity.pdbx_description
1 polymer ?
#
loop_
_entity_poly.entity_id
_entity_poly.type
_entity_poly.pdbx_seq_one_letter_code
_entity_poly.pdbx_strand_id
1 'polypeptide(L)'
;MLKSCLSLLLLICLSRAIAQDVIRIIEADHHYIQYYGRFDKTDPKKPRFWAPGAYITTRFSGSDCEIFINDQVSEGSHNYIEVKVDNIDPVRIQLRARANRIQIAKDLPGGDHTVTITKNTEASVGFLEMVGFKCNSLLPPPPVPSRKIEFIGDEITAGSGSDHRYMPCDSAEWYDQSNAYSAYGAITARDLNAQFHITAVSGAGITKVSGDPGSNIPQVFDKINLDKNAIGWDFKRYQPDVVTIALGKNDLISDSLAYINAYLLFIKQLRSRYPVAQIVCISISGPDTKSARIRN
;
A
#
# COMPACT_ATOMS: atom_id res chain seq x y z
N MET A 1 2.20 45.68 -69.29
CA MET A 1 1.42 46.17 -68.13
C MET A 1 0.54 45.02 -67.67
N LEU A 2 0.86 44.47 -66.49
CA LEU A 2 0.14 43.42 -65.76
C LEU A 2 -1.22 43.94 -65.25
N LYS A 3 -2.22 43.05 -65.18
CA LYS A 3 -3.27 42.89 -64.12
C LYS A 3 -4.50 42.21 -64.75
N SER A 4 -5.17 41.22 -64.17
CA SER A 4 -4.90 40.31 -63.05
C SER A 4 -6.03 39.28 -63.11
N CYS A 5 -5.68 37.99 -63.04
CA CYS A 5 -6.61 36.90 -62.84
C CYS A 5 -7.40 37.08 -61.53
N LEU A 6 -8.67 36.68 -61.52
CA LEU A 6 -9.41 36.39 -60.29
C LEU A 6 -10.27 35.13 -60.50
N SER A 7 -9.61 33.98 -60.50
CA SER A 7 -10.27 32.67 -60.34
C SER A 7 -10.59 32.48 -58.86
N LEU A 8 -11.87 32.54 -58.52
CA LEU A 8 -12.37 32.26 -57.17
C LEU A 8 -12.48 30.73 -56.99
N LEU A 9 -11.37 30.09 -56.62
CA LEU A 9 -11.39 28.70 -56.14
C LEU A 9 -11.83 28.71 -54.67
N LEU A 10 -13.07 28.30 -54.43
CA LEU A 10 -13.61 28.08 -53.09
C LEU A 10 -13.02 26.77 -52.53
N LEU A 11 -11.88 26.85 -51.83
CA LEU A 11 -11.34 25.73 -51.06
C LEU A 11 -12.22 25.51 -49.82
N ILE A 12 -13.10 24.52 -49.87
CA ILE A 12 -13.79 24.01 -48.68
C ILE A 12 -12.77 23.21 -47.88
N CYS A 13 -12.09 23.86 -46.93
CA CYS A 13 -11.31 23.18 -45.91
C CYS A 13 -12.27 22.44 -44.96
N LEU A 14 -12.49 21.15 -45.23
CA LEU A 14 -13.06 20.21 -44.27
C LEU A 14 -12.07 20.03 -43.11
N SER A 15 -12.13 20.92 -42.13
CA SER A 15 -11.50 20.68 -40.83
C SER A 15 -12.29 19.56 -40.13
N ARG A 16 -11.82 18.31 -40.26
CA ARG A 16 -12.19 17.27 -39.30
C ARG A 16 -11.63 17.69 -37.95
N ALA A 17 -12.47 18.28 -37.10
CA ALA A 17 -12.18 18.37 -35.68
C ALA A 17 -12.03 16.93 -35.18
N ILE A 18 -10.80 16.51 -34.92
CA ILE A 18 -10.54 15.31 -34.15
C ILE A 18 -11.07 15.65 -32.76
N ALA A 19 -12.25 15.14 -32.42
CA ALA A 19 -12.74 15.18 -31.05
C ALA A 19 -11.70 14.45 -30.22
N GLN A 20 -10.91 15.21 -29.47
CA GLN A 20 -9.98 14.65 -28.51
C GLN A 20 -10.87 14.10 -27.40
N ASP A 21 -11.03 12.78 -27.33
CA ASP A 21 -11.77 12.14 -26.26
C ASP A 21 -11.16 12.61 -24.94
N VAL A 22 -11.87 13.49 -24.24
CA VAL A 22 -11.49 13.94 -22.92
C VAL A 22 -11.59 12.71 -22.03
N ILE A 23 -10.43 12.17 -21.63
CA ILE A 23 -10.38 11.06 -20.69
C ILE A 23 -10.99 11.56 -19.39
N ARG A 24 -12.24 11.16 -19.11
CA ARG A 24 -12.92 11.52 -17.87
C ARG A 24 -12.40 10.62 -16.76
N ILE A 25 -11.45 11.15 -15.99
CA ILE A 25 -10.93 10.51 -14.78
C ILE A 25 -11.87 10.84 -13.61
N ILE A 26 -12.25 9.82 -12.87
CA ILE A 26 -12.91 9.96 -11.57
C ILE A 26 -11.80 10.17 -10.53
N GLU A 27 -11.74 11.37 -9.96
CA GLU A 27 -10.67 11.81 -9.06
C GLU A 27 -10.60 10.98 -7.76
N ALA A 28 -9.42 10.95 -7.14
CA ALA A 28 -9.16 10.17 -5.93
C ALA A 28 -9.99 10.62 -4.70
N ASP A 29 -10.49 11.84 -4.65
CA ASP A 29 -11.35 12.31 -3.55
C ASP A 29 -12.82 11.86 -3.68
N HIS A 30 -13.16 11.07 -4.70
CA HIS A 30 -14.51 10.56 -4.88
C HIS A 30 -14.94 9.70 -3.68
N HIS A 31 -16.10 10.03 -3.08
CA HIS A 31 -16.59 9.42 -1.84
C HIS A 31 -16.88 7.92 -1.89
N TYR A 32 -16.95 7.32 -3.09
CA TYR A 32 -17.04 5.86 -3.26
C TYR A 32 -15.70 5.12 -3.26
N ILE A 33 -14.58 5.83 -3.16
CA ILE A 33 -13.26 5.23 -3.03
C ILE A 33 -12.93 5.09 -1.54
N GLN A 34 -12.73 3.86 -1.09
CA GLN A 34 -12.33 3.56 0.28
C GLN A 34 -10.82 3.39 0.38
N TYR A 35 -10.23 3.99 1.42
CA TYR A 35 -8.78 3.99 1.66
C TYR A 35 -8.48 3.35 3.01
N TYR A 36 -7.61 2.36 3.03
CA TYR A 36 -7.27 1.57 4.20
C TYR A 36 -5.75 1.49 4.39
N GLY A 37 -5.27 1.87 5.57
CA GLY A 37 -3.86 2.12 5.80
C GLY A 37 -3.59 3.58 6.16
N ARG A 38 -2.31 3.90 6.31
CA ARG A 38 -1.85 5.25 6.64
C ARG A 38 -1.66 6.05 5.35
N PHE A 39 -2.64 6.89 5.04
CA PHE A 39 -2.61 7.80 3.90
C PHE A 39 -2.38 9.25 4.33
N ASP A 40 -1.42 9.90 3.69
CA ASP A 40 -1.32 11.35 3.62
C ASP A 40 -2.41 11.88 2.67
N LYS A 41 -3.32 12.68 3.20
CA LYS A 41 -4.47 13.26 2.47
C LYS A 41 -4.44 14.79 2.50
N THR A 42 -3.26 15.41 2.66
CA THR A 42 -3.15 16.87 2.58
C THR A 42 -3.65 17.42 1.24
N ASP A 43 -3.39 16.68 0.15
CA ASP A 43 -4.10 16.83 -1.10
C ASP A 43 -5.11 15.67 -1.23
N PRO A 44 -6.43 15.91 -1.06
CA PRO A 44 -7.42 14.85 -1.12
C PRO A 44 -7.55 14.23 -2.52
N LYS A 45 -7.15 14.94 -3.58
CA LYS A 45 -7.16 14.46 -4.97
C LYS A 45 -5.93 13.64 -5.33
N LYS A 46 -4.92 13.65 -4.47
CA LYS A 46 -3.65 12.94 -4.63
C LYS A 46 -3.17 12.31 -3.32
N PRO A 47 -3.96 11.42 -2.70
CA PRO A 47 -3.55 10.83 -1.44
C PRO A 47 -2.34 9.91 -1.64
N ARG A 48 -1.35 10.07 -0.76
CA ARG A 48 -0.06 9.36 -0.81
C ARG A 48 0.06 8.31 0.29
N PHE A 49 0.73 7.21 0.00
CA PHE A 49 0.89 6.09 0.92
C PHE A 49 2.20 5.35 0.69
N TRP A 50 2.88 5.01 1.79
CA TRP A 50 4.19 4.37 1.81
C TRP A 50 4.13 2.93 2.32
N ALA A 51 3.34 2.70 3.37
CA ALA A 51 3.32 1.43 4.08
C ALA A 51 2.97 0.26 3.14
N PRO A 52 3.66 -0.89 3.28
CA PRO A 52 3.24 -2.12 2.62
C PRO A 52 1.81 -2.46 3.06
N GLY A 53 1.03 -3.08 2.19
CA GLY A 53 -0.32 -3.52 2.51
C GLY A 53 -1.35 -2.40 2.60
N ALA A 54 -0.99 -1.12 2.47
CA ALA A 54 -1.99 -0.06 2.30
C ALA A 54 -2.79 -0.30 1.01
N TYR A 55 -4.11 -0.20 1.10
CA TYR A 55 -5.01 -0.64 0.03
C TYR A 55 -6.19 0.30 -0.20
N ILE A 56 -6.72 0.21 -1.42
CA ILE A 56 -7.84 1.00 -1.94
C ILE A 56 -8.89 0.02 -2.43
N THR A 57 -10.14 0.21 -2.02
CA THR A 57 -11.28 -0.58 -2.51
C THR A 57 -12.32 0.34 -3.14
N THR A 58 -12.84 -0.05 -4.29
CA THR A 58 -13.95 0.65 -4.96
C THR A 58 -14.83 -0.34 -5.71
N ARG A 59 -16.06 0.09 -6.02
CA ARG A 59 -16.97 -0.62 -6.92
C ARG A 59 -17.17 0.18 -8.20
N PHE A 60 -17.22 -0.51 -9.33
CA PHE A 60 -17.48 0.11 -10.63
C PHE A 60 -18.50 -0.69 -11.44
N SER A 61 -19.18 -0.03 -12.36
CA SER A 61 -20.03 -0.69 -13.36
C SER A 61 -19.31 -0.82 -14.71
N GLY A 62 -19.73 -1.79 -15.51
CA GLY A 62 -19.20 -2.06 -16.86
C GLY A 62 -18.10 -3.12 -16.87
N SER A 63 -17.53 -3.38 -18.04
CA SER A 63 -16.57 -4.48 -18.27
C SER A 63 -15.11 -4.10 -17.99
N ASP A 64 -14.80 -2.81 -17.93
CA ASP A 64 -13.44 -2.29 -17.95
C ASP A 64 -13.22 -1.23 -16.87
N CYS A 65 -12.04 -1.28 -16.25
CA CYS A 65 -11.58 -0.28 -15.31
C CYS A 65 -10.07 -0.09 -15.43
N GLU A 66 -9.65 1.18 -15.43
CA GLU A 66 -8.25 1.59 -15.38
C GLU A 66 -8.00 2.38 -14.09
N ILE A 67 -6.81 2.21 -13.50
CA ILE A 67 -6.30 3.04 -12.42
C ILE A 67 -5.21 3.98 -12.94
N PHE A 68 -5.21 5.20 -12.42
CA PHE A 68 -4.16 6.19 -12.60
C PHE A 68 -3.44 6.34 -11.26
N ILE A 69 -2.16 5.99 -11.23
CA ILE A 69 -1.35 5.96 -10.01
C ILE A 69 0.07 6.43 -10.32
N ASN A 70 0.57 7.36 -9.51
CA ASN A 70 1.93 7.82 -9.62
C ASN A 70 2.84 7.02 -8.68
N ASP A 71 4.07 6.78 -9.14
CA ASP A 71 5.14 6.18 -8.35
C ASP A 71 6.18 7.27 -8.06
N GLN A 72 6.68 7.31 -6.83
CA GLN A 72 7.78 8.19 -6.45
C GLN A 72 9.02 7.97 -7.34
N VAL A 73 9.29 6.72 -7.73
CA VAL A 73 10.51 6.26 -8.44
C VAL A 73 11.79 6.77 -7.76
N SER A 74 12.32 5.97 -6.83
CA SER A 74 13.67 6.17 -6.27
C SER A 74 14.69 5.45 -7.16
N GLU A 75 15.89 6.01 -7.34
CA GLU A 75 16.91 5.49 -8.29
C GLU A 75 17.10 3.97 -8.17
N GLY A 76 16.82 3.26 -9.27
CA GLY A 76 17.00 1.80 -9.37
C GLY A 76 15.88 0.94 -8.79
N SER A 77 14.85 1.52 -8.15
CA SER A 77 13.76 0.76 -7.51
C SER A 77 12.39 1.04 -8.12
N HIS A 78 11.46 0.08 -7.98
CA HIS A 78 10.08 0.19 -8.46
C HIS A 78 9.09 -0.41 -7.46
N ASN A 79 7.91 0.19 -7.37
CA ASN A 79 6.84 -0.37 -6.56
C ASN A 79 6.07 -1.46 -7.30
N TYR A 80 5.45 -2.35 -6.51
CA TYR A 80 4.46 -3.32 -6.98
C TYR A 80 3.12 -3.07 -6.33
N ILE A 81 2.05 -3.37 -7.07
CA ILE A 81 0.68 -3.45 -6.54
C ILE A 81 0.11 -4.84 -6.80
N GLU A 82 -0.78 -5.28 -5.93
CA GLU A 82 -1.66 -6.43 -6.14
C GLU A 82 -3.07 -5.94 -6.46
N VAL A 83 -3.67 -6.48 -7.52
CA VAL A 83 -5.02 -6.13 -7.97
C VAL A 83 -5.91 -7.36 -7.84
N LYS A 84 -6.94 -7.26 -6.99
CA LYS A 84 -7.96 -8.30 -6.78
C LYS A 84 -9.31 -7.78 -7.30
N VAL A 85 -9.87 -8.44 -8.31
CA VAL A 85 -11.20 -8.14 -8.87
C VAL A 85 -12.15 -9.28 -8.55
N ASP A 86 -13.24 -8.99 -7.83
CA ASP A 86 -14.25 -9.98 -7.42
C ASP A 86 -13.62 -11.27 -6.87
N ASN A 87 -13.98 -12.42 -7.47
CA ASN A 87 -13.44 -13.73 -7.14
C ASN A 87 -12.28 -14.16 -8.03
N ILE A 88 -11.82 -13.32 -8.97
CA ILE A 88 -10.70 -13.62 -9.87
C ILE A 88 -9.39 -13.61 -9.09
N ASP A 89 -8.47 -14.53 -9.36
CA ASP A 89 -7.18 -14.56 -8.69
C ASP A 89 -6.44 -13.21 -8.77
N PRO A 90 -5.78 -12.79 -7.69
CA PRO A 90 -5.08 -11.51 -7.65
C PRO A 90 -3.91 -11.49 -8.63
N VAL A 91 -3.75 -10.35 -9.30
CA VAL A 91 -2.68 -10.11 -10.27
C VAL A 91 -1.73 -9.04 -9.74
N ARG A 92 -0.45 -9.39 -9.70
CA ARG A 92 0.61 -8.47 -9.31
C ARG A 92 1.12 -7.69 -10.52
N ILE A 93 1.30 -6.39 -10.34
CA ILE A 93 1.70 -5.45 -11.38
C ILE A 93 2.89 -4.62 -10.90
N GLN A 94 3.97 -4.63 -11.67
CA GLN A 94 5.12 -3.75 -11.50
C GLN A 94 4.82 -2.36 -12.08
N LEU A 95 5.08 -1.31 -11.31
CA LEU A 95 5.04 0.06 -11.83
C LEU A 95 6.32 0.37 -12.58
N ARG A 96 6.21 1.04 -13.74
CA ARG A 96 7.34 1.23 -14.67
C ARG A 96 7.65 2.69 -14.96
N ALA A 97 6.84 3.61 -14.46
CA ALA A 97 6.98 5.04 -14.71
C ALA A 97 6.54 5.85 -13.49
N ARG A 98 6.87 7.14 -13.48
CA ARG A 98 6.37 8.09 -12.47
C ARG A 98 4.87 8.28 -12.52
N ALA A 99 4.26 8.17 -13.70
CA ALA A 99 2.81 8.20 -13.89
C ALA A 99 2.39 6.95 -14.64
N ASN A 100 1.50 6.15 -14.05
CA ASN A 100 1.07 4.88 -14.62
C ASN A 100 -0.44 4.93 -14.89
N ARG A 101 -0.81 4.46 -16.09
CA ARG A 101 -2.19 4.13 -16.48
C ARG A 101 -2.24 2.62 -16.65
N ILE A 102 -3.00 1.95 -15.80
CA ILE A 102 -2.98 0.49 -15.71
C ILE A 102 -4.39 -0.04 -15.90
N GLN A 103 -4.56 -0.95 -16.86
CA GLN A 103 -5.79 -1.73 -17.01
C GLN A 103 -5.88 -2.74 -15.86
N ILE A 104 -6.84 -2.56 -14.96
CA ILE A 104 -7.03 -3.41 -13.77
C ILE A 104 -8.20 -4.38 -13.88
N ALA A 105 -9.12 -4.12 -14.82
CA ALA A 105 -10.19 -5.02 -15.21
C ALA A 105 -10.44 -4.84 -16.70
N LYS A 106 -10.53 -5.92 -17.46
CA LYS A 106 -10.75 -5.86 -18.91
C LYS A 106 -11.66 -6.98 -19.34
N ASP A 107 -12.58 -6.70 -20.26
CA ASP A 107 -13.45 -7.70 -20.89
C ASP A 107 -14.24 -8.53 -19.85
N LEU A 108 -14.58 -7.95 -18.69
CA LEU A 108 -15.40 -8.62 -17.68
C LEU A 108 -16.84 -8.78 -18.17
N PRO A 109 -17.58 -9.79 -17.66
CA PRO A 109 -19.02 -9.86 -17.89
C PRO A 109 -19.68 -8.55 -17.45
N GLY A 110 -20.58 -8.00 -18.28
CA GLY A 110 -21.25 -6.74 -17.94
C GLY A 110 -21.96 -6.81 -16.58
N GLY A 111 -21.71 -5.82 -15.72
CA GLY A 111 -22.30 -5.76 -14.39
C GLY A 111 -21.55 -4.82 -13.45
N ASP A 112 -21.67 -5.11 -12.16
CA ASP A 112 -20.99 -4.42 -11.08
C ASP A 112 -19.82 -5.27 -10.59
N HIS A 113 -18.67 -4.64 -10.40
CA HIS A 113 -17.46 -5.30 -9.92
C HIS A 113 -16.86 -4.56 -8.74
N THR A 114 -16.18 -5.30 -7.87
CA THR A 114 -15.37 -4.75 -6.78
C THR A 114 -13.90 -4.97 -7.10
N VAL A 115 -13.10 -3.91 -7.00
CA VAL A 115 -11.66 -4.01 -7.13
C VAL A 115 -10.98 -3.53 -5.84
N THR A 116 -9.97 -4.28 -5.42
CA THR A 116 -9.04 -3.89 -4.35
C THR A 116 -7.62 -3.82 -4.92
N ILE A 117 -6.97 -2.67 -4.74
CA ILE A 117 -5.57 -2.45 -5.10
C ILE A 117 -4.76 -2.33 -3.81
N THR A 118 -3.74 -3.17 -3.64
CA THR A 118 -2.89 -3.21 -2.44
C THR A 118 -1.44 -2.90 -2.82
N LYS A 119 -0.76 -1.99 -2.11
CA LYS A 119 0.69 -1.79 -2.25
C LYS A 119 1.42 -3.02 -1.73
N ASN A 120 2.30 -3.61 -2.53
CA ASN A 120 3.06 -4.79 -2.13
C ASN A 120 4.39 -4.45 -1.46
N THR A 121 5.08 -3.44 -1.99
CA THR A 121 6.42 -3.03 -1.59
C THR A 121 6.43 -2.17 -0.33
N GLU A 122 7.56 -2.12 0.35
CA GLU A 122 7.74 -1.36 1.59
C GLU A 122 7.89 0.15 1.39
N ALA A 123 7.89 0.89 2.50
CA ALA A 123 8.03 2.34 2.51
C ALA A 123 9.37 2.83 1.92
N SER A 124 10.43 2.04 2.07
CA SER A 124 11.79 2.35 1.58
C SER A 124 11.91 2.32 0.05
N VAL A 125 11.01 1.62 -0.65
CA VAL A 125 10.92 1.66 -2.11
C VAL A 125 10.36 3.00 -2.59
N GLY A 126 9.45 3.59 -1.80
CA GLY A 126 8.83 4.88 -2.06
C GLY A 126 7.32 4.86 -1.89
N PHE A 127 6.70 6.03 -2.02
CA PHE A 127 5.24 6.14 -2.00
C PHE A 127 4.60 5.82 -3.35
N LEU A 128 3.33 5.48 -3.25
CA LEU A 128 2.37 5.60 -4.33
C LEU A 128 1.43 6.78 -4.07
N GLU A 129 0.99 7.43 -5.14
CA GLU A 129 0.05 8.55 -5.10
C GLU A 129 -1.12 8.23 -6.02
N MET A 130 -2.32 8.12 -5.43
CA MET A 130 -3.53 7.79 -6.18
C MET A 130 -4.03 9.02 -6.96
N VAL A 131 -4.28 8.88 -8.26
CA VAL A 131 -4.82 9.96 -9.10
C VAL A 131 -6.31 9.76 -9.36
N GLY A 132 -6.73 8.53 -9.67
CA GLY A 132 -8.14 8.26 -9.97
C GLY A 132 -8.39 6.98 -10.73
N PHE A 133 -9.64 6.81 -11.15
CA PHE A 133 -10.10 5.69 -11.96
C PHE A 133 -10.68 6.17 -13.29
N LYS A 134 -10.67 5.31 -14.30
CA LYS A 134 -11.50 5.44 -15.49
C LYS A 134 -12.27 4.16 -15.70
N CYS A 135 -13.59 4.28 -15.59
CA CYS A 135 -14.58 3.22 -15.79
C CYS A 135 -15.90 3.89 -16.17
N ASN A 136 -16.97 3.12 -16.38
CA ASN A 136 -18.28 3.69 -16.70
C ASN A 136 -18.80 4.61 -15.58
N SER A 137 -18.84 4.08 -14.35
CA SER A 137 -19.12 4.86 -13.13
C SER A 137 -18.61 4.11 -11.91
N LEU A 138 -18.34 4.85 -10.83
CA LEU A 138 -18.18 4.25 -9.50
C LEU A 138 -19.54 4.05 -8.85
N LEU A 139 -19.65 3.01 -8.03
CA LEU A 139 -20.86 2.61 -7.31
C LEU A 139 -20.62 2.71 -5.80
N PRO A 140 -21.70 2.77 -4.98
CA PRO A 140 -21.56 2.69 -3.54
C PRO A 140 -20.67 1.50 -3.13
N PRO A 141 -19.59 1.73 -2.37
CA PRO A 141 -18.61 0.70 -2.04
C PRO A 141 -19.20 -0.33 -1.07
N PRO A 142 -18.55 -1.50 -0.88
CA PRO A 142 -18.99 -2.45 0.12
C PRO A 142 -18.98 -1.84 1.53
N PRO A 143 -19.77 -2.38 2.47
CA PRO A 143 -19.70 -1.97 3.87
C PRO A 143 -18.27 -2.09 4.41
N VAL A 144 -17.83 -1.05 5.11
CA VAL A 144 -16.51 -1.04 5.76
C VAL A 144 -16.51 -2.11 6.87
N PRO A 145 -15.53 -3.03 6.90
CA PRO A 145 -15.46 -4.02 7.98
C PRO A 145 -15.34 -3.35 9.35
N SER A 146 -16.07 -3.84 10.35
CA SER A 146 -16.07 -3.22 11.69
C SER A 146 -14.76 -3.49 12.45
N ARG A 147 -14.24 -4.72 12.32
CA ARG A 147 -13.00 -5.21 12.94
C ARG A 147 -11.79 -4.50 12.37
N LYS A 148 -10.82 -4.18 13.22
CA LYS A 148 -9.58 -3.48 12.86
C LYS A 148 -8.38 -4.15 13.52
N ILE A 149 -7.35 -4.45 12.74
CA ILE A 149 -6.11 -5.06 13.22
C ILE A 149 -4.90 -4.26 12.72
N GLU A 150 -3.97 -3.91 13.61
CA GLU A 150 -2.67 -3.42 13.18
C GLU A 150 -1.59 -4.47 13.41
N PHE A 151 -0.90 -4.85 12.33
CA PHE A 151 0.23 -5.77 12.36
C PHE A 151 1.52 -4.97 12.41
N ILE A 152 2.26 -5.10 13.51
CA ILE A 152 3.53 -4.43 13.72
C ILE A 152 4.65 -5.47 13.64
N GLY A 153 5.67 -5.23 12.81
CA GLY A 153 6.73 -6.22 12.64
C GLY A 153 7.89 -5.80 11.74
N ASP A 154 8.64 -6.80 11.31
CA ASP A 154 9.80 -6.67 10.43
C ASP A 154 9.49 -7.13 9.00
N GLU A 155 10.50 -7.57 8.24
CA GLU A 155 10.37 -8.06 6.86
C GLU A 155 9.30 -9.15 6.68
N ILE A 156 9.08 -10.00 7.70
CA ILE A 156 8.08 -11.09 7.62
C ILE A 156 6.67 -10.49 7.63
N THR A 157 6.46 -9.46 8.44
CA THR A 157 5.18 -8.76 8.53
C THR A 157 4.95 -7.87 7.31
N ALA A 158 6.02 -7.35 6.71
CA ALA A 158 5.97 -6.63 5.43
C ALA A 158 5.66 -7.55 4.23
N GLY A 159 5.87 -8.86 4.36
CA GLY A 159 5.68 -9.83 3.28
C GLY A 159 6.88 -9.98 2.36
N SER A 160 8.09 -9.64 2.83
CA SER A 160 9.33 -9.86 2.10
C SER A 160 9.54 -11.35 1.81
N GLY A 161 9.94 -11.67 0.58
CA GLY A 161 10.17 -13.05 0.13
C GLY A 161 8.90 -13.92 0.02
N SER A 162 7.70 -13.34 0.04
CA SER A 162 6.45 -14.12 0.01
C SER A 162 5.96 -14.50 -1.39
N ASP A 163 6.53 -13.91 -2.45
CA ASP A 163 6.08 -14.14 -3.82
C ASP A 163 7.24 -14.31 -4.82
N HIS A 164 7.54 -15.57 -5.16
CA HIS A 164 8.58 -15.94 -6.12
C HIS A 164 8.07 -16.14 -7.56
N ARG A 165 6.77 -15.92 -7.83
CA ARG A 165 6.15 -16.27 -9.13
C ARG A 165 6.70 -15.45 -10.29
N TYR A 166 7.17 -14.23 -10.02
CA TYR A 166 7.57 -13.26 -11.04
C TYR A 166 9.08 -13.15 -11.23
N MET A 167 9.85 -13.28 -10.16
CA MET A 167 11.30 -13.17 -10.20
C MET A 167 11.94 -14.17 -9.23
N PRO A 168 12.73 -15.14 -9.72
CA PRO A 168 13.47 -16.06 -8.85
C PRO A 168 14.55 -15.33 -8.05
N CYS A 169 14.94 -15.87 -6.89
CA CYS A 169 15.79 -15.18 -5.92
C CYS A 169 17.18 -14.82 -6.44
N ASP A 170 17.67 -15.52 -7.46
CA ASP A 170 19.00 -15.36 -8.04
C ASP A 170 19.12 -14.15 -8.98
N SER A 171 17.99 -13.59 -9.41
CA SER A 171 17.90 -12.45 -10.33
C SER A 171 17.06 -11.29 -9.79
N ALA A 172 16.52 -11.46 -8.58
CA ALA A 172 15.65 -10.51 -7.91
C ALA A 172 16.44 -9.53 -7.04
N GLU A 173 16.03 -8.26 -7.07
CA GLU A 173 16.34 -7.32 -5.99
C GLU A 173 15.48 -7.64 -4.76
N TRP A 174 15.90 -7.19 -3.57
CA TRP A 174 15.27 -7.56 -2.30
C TRP A 174 13.75 -7.26 -2.23
N TYR A 175 13.28 -6.25 -2.95
CA TYR A 175 11.87 -5.85 -3.01
C TYR A 175 11.04 -6.62 -4.06
N ASP A 176 11.67 -7.29 -5.03
CA ASP A 176 10.96 -7.96 -6.13
C ASP A 176 10.13 -9.16 -5.67
N GLN A 177 10.42 -9.70 -4.48
CA GLN A 177 9.67 -10.80 -3.87
C GLN A 177 8.77 -10.34 -2.72
N SER A 178 8.76 -9.04 -2.43
CA SER A 178 7.92 -8.45 -1.40
C SER A 178 6.46 -8.37 -1.87
N ASN A 179 5.57 -9.05 -1.17
CA ASN A 179 4.14 -9.05 -1.45
C ASN A 179 3.33 -8.98 -0.15
N ALA A 180 3.04 -7.75 0.29
CA ALA A 180 2.24 -7.49 1.47
C ALA A 180 0.79 -8.04 1.39
N TYR A 181 0.23 -8.25 0.20
CA TYR A 181 -1.10 -8.88 0.07
C TYR A 181 -1.05 -10.36 0.47
N SER A 182 0.07 -11.02 0.22
CA SER A 182 0.33 -12.43 0.58
C SER A 182 0.97 -12.60 1.96
N ALA A 183 1.22 -11.50 2.69
CA ALA A 183 1.74 -11.56 4.05
C ALA A 183 0.71 -12.16 5.03
N TYR A 184 1.19 -12.83 6.08
CA TYR A 184 0.33 -13.50 7.06
C TYR A 184 -0.70 -12.55 7.69
N GLY A 185 -0.32 -11.29 7.95
CA GLY A 185 -1.21 -10.29 8.55
C GLY A 185 -2.37 -9.93 7.62
N ALA A 186 -2.08 -9.68 6.34
CA ALA A 186 -3.10 -9.38 5.34
C ALA A 186 -4.03 -10.58 5.10
N ILE A 187 -3.50 -11.81 5.05
CA ILE A 187 -4.30 -13.04 4.95
C ILE A 187 -5.23 -13.17 6.17
N THR A 188 -4.66 -13.07 7.37
CA THR A 188 -5.42 -13.16 8.64
C THR A 188 -6.55 -12.13 8.69
N ALA A 189 -6.28 -10.89 8.28
CA ALA A 189 -7.30 -9.84 8.26
C ALA A 189 -8.43 -10.10 7.26
N ARG A 190 -8.11 -10.61 6.07
CA ARG A 190 -9.13 -11.00 5.08
C ARG A 190 -9.99 -12.15 5.60
N ASP A 191 -9.39 -13.17 6.18
CA ASP A 191 -10.11 -14.32 6.75
C ASP A 191 -11.04 -13.91 7.90
N LEU A 192 -10.65 -12.89 8.67
CA LEU A 192 -11.46 -12.34 9.77
C LEU A 192 -12.45 -11.26 9.33
N ASN A 193 -12.50 -10.92 8.03
CA ASN A 193 -13.22 -9.76 7.51
C ASN A 193 -12.94 -8.50 8.36
N ALA A 194 -11.66 -8.11 8.42
CA ALA A 194 -11.17 -6.98 9.19
C ALA A 194 -10.43 -6.00 8.27
N GLN A 195 -10.51 -4.72 8.63
CA GLN A 195 -9.56 -3.74 8.13
C GLN A 195 -8.19 -4.04 8.72
N PHE A 196 -7.12 -3.76 7.96
CA PHE A 196 -5.78 -3.91 8.51
C PHE A 196 -4.83 -2.78 8.14
N HIS A 197 -3.92 -2.50 9.06
CA HIS A 197 -2.72 -1.69 8.84
C HIS A 197 -1.50 -2.60 9.01
N ILE A 198 -0.49 -2.43 8.16
CA ILE A 198 0.83 -3.02 8.35
C ILE A 198 1.80 -1.89 8.68
N THR A 199 2.40 -1.96 9.86
CA THR A 199 3.47 -1.08 10.32
C THR A 199 4.72 -1.93 10.47
N ALA A 200 5.40 -2.13 9.34
CA ALA A 200 6.57 -3.00 9.27
C ALA A 200 7.68 -2.39 8.41
N VAL A 201 8.93 -2.69 8.79
CA VAL A 201 10.14 -2.26 8.10
C VAL A 201 11.14 -3.42 8.11
N SER A 202 11.61 -3.81 6.93
CA SER A 202 12.60 -4.86 6.76
C SER A 202 13.86 -4.60 7.57
N GLY A 203 14.31 -5.62 8.30
CA GLY A 203 15.50 -5.52 9.12
C GLY A 203 15.34 -4.71 10.40
N ALA A 204 14.18 -4.12 10.69
CA ALA A 204 13.94 -3.35 11.91
C ALA A 204 13.72 -4.25 13.13
N GLY A 205 14.03 -3.71 14.31
CA GLY A 205 13.78 -4.36 15.60
C GLY A 205 13.07 -3.44 16.60
N ILE A 206 13.07 -3.85 17.87
CA ILE A 206 12.65 -3.01 19.00
C ILE A 206 13.78 -2.05 19.41
N THR A 207 15.00 -2.58 19.45
CA THR A 207 16.23 -1.93 19.93
C THR A 207 17.30 -1.79 18.86
N LYS A 208 17.16 -2.42 17.70
CA LYS A 208 18.16 -2.33 16.64
C LYS A 208 18.38 -0.86 16.24
N VAL A 209 19.64 -0.44 16.25
CA VAL A 209 20.06 0.87 15.77
C VAL A 209 21.24 0.66 14.84
N SER A 210 20.99 0.53 13.54
CA SER A 210 21.89 1.15 12.56
C SER A 210 21.47 2.60 12.46
N GLY A 211 22.39 3.56 12.33
CA GLY A 211 22.15 5.00 12.49
C GLY A 211 21.16 5.69 11.53
N ASP A 212 20.32 4.92 10.84
CA ASP A 212 19.30 5.38 9.91
C ASP A 212 17.90 5.38 10.58
N PRO A 213 17.07 6.42 10.36
CA PRO A 213 15.64 6.36 10.64
C PRO A 213 15.02 5.10 10.03
N GLY A 214 14.13 4.42 10.77
CA GLY A 214 13.51 3.15 10.32
C GLY A 214 14.25 1.88 10.78
N SER A 215 15.42 2.00 11.43
CA SER A 215 16.16 0.86 12.00
C SER A 215 15.48 0.18 13.20
N ASN A 216 14.58 0.88 13.90
CA ASN A 216 13.67 0.29 14.87
C ASN A 216 12.25 0.87 14.73
N ILE A 217 11.27 0.00 14.96
CA ILE A 217 9.85 0.33 14.81
C ILE A 217 9.36 1.41 15.78
N PRO A 218 9.74 1.44 17.08
CA PRO A 218 9.24 2.45 18.01
C PRO A 218 9.46 3.91 17.56
N GLN A 219 10.54 4.18 16.81
CA GLN A 219 10.84 5.52 16.30
C GLN A 219 9.98 5.96 15.11
N VAL A 220 9.51 5.02 14.30
CA VAL A 220 8.72 5.31 13.08
C VAL A 220 7.25 4.89 13.21
N PHE A 221 6.88 4.23 14.31
CA PHE A 221 5.52 3.76 14.59
C PHE A 221 4.47 4.88 14.55
N ASP A 222 4.83 6.13 14.82
CA ASP A 222 3.90 7.25 14.77
C ASP A 222 3.90 7.99 13.42
N LYS A 223 4.44 7.36 12.35
CA LYS A 223 4.59 7.98 11.03
C LYS A 223 3.73 7.33 9.95
N ILE A 224 3.40 8.13 8.93
CA ILE A 224 2.80 7.66 7.67
C ILE A 224 3.88 7.03 6.78
N ASN A 225 5.02 7.71 6.66
CA ASN A 225 6.19 7.17 6.01
C ASN A 225 7.05 6.44 7.04
N LEU A 226 7.09 5.11 6.97
CA LEU A 226 7.86 4.28 7.91
C LEU A 226 9.37 4.28 7.63
N ASP A 227 9.78 4.72 6.44
CA ASP A 227 11.19 4.86 6.05
C ASP A 227 11.79 6.19 6.55
N LYS A 228 10.96 7.23 6.73
CA LYS A 228 11.41 8.56 7.17
C LYS A 228 10.62 9.07 8.35
N ASN A 229 11.34 9.54 9.37
CA ASN A 229 10.78 10.19 10.56
C ASN A 229 10.27 11.62 10.26
N ALA A 230 9.32 11.78 9.33
CA ALA A 230 8.91 13.08 8.79
C ALA A 230 7.41 13.37 8.89
N ILE A 231 6.54 12.43 8.47
CA ILE A 231 5.09 12.68 8.39
C ILE A 231 4.37 11.94 9.51
N GLY A 232 3.81 12.68 10.47
CA GLY A 232 3.07 12.10 11.61
C GLY A 232 1.73 11.47 11.23
N TRP A 233 1.38 10.36 11.87
CA TRP A 233 0.08 9.70 11.76
C TRP A 233 -0.89 10.19 12.85
N ASP A 234 -2.11 10.53 12.44
CA ASP A 234 -3.19 10.80 13.40
C ASP A 234 -3.88 9.49 13.80
N PHE A 235 -3.55 9.01 14.99
CA PHE A 235 -4.11 7.80 15.59
C PHE A 235 -5.62 7.86 15.83
N LYS A 236 -6.26 9.04 15.80
CA LYS A 236 -7.73 9.12 15.88
C LYS A 236 -8.42 8.55 14.64
N ARG A 237 -7.72 8.50 13.51
CA ARG A 237 -8.24 7.98 12.23
C ARG A 237 -8.38 6.46 12.21
N TYR A 238 -7.66 5.75 13.08
CA TYR A 238 -7.70 4.29 13.16
C TYR A 238 -7.37 3.82 14.58
N GLN A 239 -8.36 3.22 15.24
CA GLN A 239 -8.24 2.60 16.56
C GLN A 239 -8.45 1.09 16.40
N PRO A 240 -7.38 0.29 16.35
CA PRO A 240 -7.49 -1.15 16.17
C PRO A 240 -8.13 -1.83 17.38
N ASP A 241 -8.87 -2.90 17.12
CA ASP A 241 -9.33 -3.81 18.17
C ASP A 241 -8.17 -4.69 18.65
N VAL A 242 -7.27 -5.07 17.74
CA VAL A 242 -6.09 -5.91 17.99
C VAL A 242 -4.84 -5.29 17.40
N VAL A 243 -3.75 -5.28 18.16
CA VAL A 243 -2.41 -4.94 17.69
C VAL A 243 -1.52 -6.15 17.88
N THR A 244 -0.87 -6.63 16.82
CA THR A 244 0.14 -7.68 16.93
C THR A 244 1.53 -7.06 16.90
N ILE A 245 2.45 -7.59 17.72
CA ILE A 245 3.86 -7.21 17.69
C ILE A 245 4.67 -8.47 17.39
N ALA A 246 5.16 -8.56 16.15
CA ALA A 246 6.00 -9.64 15.67
C ALA A 246 7.40 -9.06 15.40
N LEU A 247 8.12 -8.75 16.48
CA LEU A 247 9.45 -8.13 16.49
C LEU A 247 10.38 -8.87 17.45
N GLY A 248 11.69 -8.75 17.21
CA GLY A 248 12.75 -9.33 18.05
C GLY A 248 13.78 -10.14 17.26
N LYS A 249 13.44 -10.61 16.05
CA LYS A 249 14.32 -11.40 15.19
C LYS A 249 15.63 -10.65 14.85
N ASN A 250 15.49 -9.36 14.54
CA ASN A 250 16.59 -8.51 14.09
C ASN A 250 17.37 -7.86 15.24
N ASP A 251 16.92 -8.01 16.48
CA ASP A 251 17.54 -7.40 17.65
C ASP A 251 18.75 -8.21 18.12
N LEU A 252 19.93 -7.57 18.13
CA LEU A 252 21.16 -8.16 18.68
C LEU A 252 21.18 -7.95 20.20
N ILE A 253 20.56 -8.89 20.93
CA ILE A 253 20.39 -8.78 22.38
C ILE A 253 21.69 -9.15 23.10
N SER A 254 22.52 -8.15 23.42
CA SER A 254 23.67 -8.29 24.32
C SER A 254 23.31 -8.03 25.79
N ASP A 255 22.31 -7.16 26.04
CA ASP A 255 21.74 -6.86 27.34
C ASP A 255 20.23 -7.15 27.34
N SER A 256 19.84 -8.25 27.99
CA SER A 256 18.44 -8.68 28.06
C SER A 256 17.56 -7.71 28.84
N LEU A 257 18.08 -7.04 29.88
CA LEU A 257 17.30 -6.08 30.67
C LEU A 257 17.02 -4.82 29.86
N ALA A 258 18.01 -4.32 29.12
CA ALA A 258 17.82 -3.20 28.20
C ALA A 258 16.77 -3.51 27.13
N TYR A 259 16.82 -4.69 26.52
CA TYR A 259 15.84 -5.13 25.53
C TYR A 259 14.41 -5.21 26.12
N ILE A 260 14.26 -5.86 27.27
CA ILE A 260 12.96 -5.95 27.97
C ILE A 260 12.40 -4.56 28.27
N ASN A 261 13.24 -3.65 28.77
CA ASN A 261 12.81 -2.28 29.09
C ASN A 261 12.36 -1.53 27.83
N ALA A 262 13.09 -1.63 26.72
CA ALA A 262 12.71 -1.01 25.46
C ALA A 262 11.38 -1.58 24.92
N TYR A 263 11.19 -2.90 25.01
CA TYR A 263 9.93 -3.54 24.60
C TYR A 263 8.75 -3.05 25.47
N LEU A 264 8.93 -2.98 26.79
CA LEU A 264 7.91 -2.45 27.71
C LEU A 264 7.59 -0.97 27.43
N LEU A 265 8.58 -0.16 27.08
CA LEU A 265 8.37 1.23 26.67
C LEU A 265 7.55 1.30 25.38
N PHE A 266 7.81 0.42 24.41
CA PHE A 266 7.03 0.36 23.19
C PHE A 266 5.58 -0.08 23.44
N ILE A 267 5.35 -1.08 24.30
CA ILE A 267 3.99 -1.47 24.73
C ILE A 267 3.27 -0.30 25.41
N LYS A 268 3.96 0.48 26.26
CA LYS A 268 3.39 1.69 26.88
C LYS A 268 3.04 2.74 25.82
N GLN A 269 3.90 2.94 24.82
CA GLN A 269 3.63 3.83 23.69
C GLN A 269 2.37 3.37 22.93
N LEU A 270 2.25 2.08 22.61
CA LEU A 270 1.07 1.51 21.97
C LEU A 270 -0.18 1.71 22.82
N ARG A 271 -0.15 1.40 24.12
CA ARG A 271 -1.29 1.60 25.02
C ARG A 271 -1.72 3.06 25.10
N SER A 272 -0.79 4.02 24.99
CA SER A 272 -1.12 5.45 24.96
C SER A 272 -1.85 5.88 23.67
N ARG A 273 -1.54 5.24 22.54
CA ARG A 273 -2.18 5.53 21.25
C ARG A 273 -3.46 4.72 21.03
N TYR A 274 -3.51 3.52 21.62
CA TYR A 274 -4.56 2.51 21.48
C TYR A 274 -5.02 2.04 22.87
N PRO A 275 -5.82 2.86 23.58
CA PRO A 275 -6.17 2.60 24.98
C PRO A 275 -6.93 1.29 25.16
N VAL A 276 -7.74 0.89 24.18
CA VAL A 276 -8.64 -0.29 24.28
C VAL A 276 -8.14 -1.53 23.54
N ALA A 277 -7.12 -1.41 22.68
CA ALA A 277 -6.70 -2.52 21.84
C ALA A 277 -6.15 -3.70 22.66
N GLN A 278 -6.43 -4.92 22.22
CA GLN A 278 -5.73 -6.10 22.69
C GLN A 278 -4.34 -6.15 22.03
N ILE A 279 -3.28 -6.23 22.85
CA ILE A 279 -1.90 -6.28 22.35
C ILE A 279 -1.43 -7.73 22.42
N VAL A 280 -1.06 -8.30 21.28
CA VAL A 280 -0.61 -9.68 21.14
C VAL A 280 0.85 -9.68 20.72
N CYS A 281 1.74 -10.08 21.63
CA CYS A 281 3.16 -10.25 21.31
C CYS A 281 3.38 -11.64 20.69
N ILE A 282 3.94 -11.67 19.48
CA ILE A 282 4.19 -12.89 18.71
C ILE A 282 5.70 -13.13 18.69
N SER A 283 6.11 -14.30 19.18
CA SER A 283 7.48 -14.76 19.04
C SER A 283 7.69 -15.27 17.61
N ILE A 284 8.53 -14.57 16.84
CA ILE A 284 8.98 -15.07 15.54
C ILE A 284 10.14 -16.02 15.79
N SER A 285 9.92 -17.31 15.59
CA SER A 285 10.99 -18.30 15.60
C SER A 285 11.50 -18.58 14.19
N GLY A 286 12.75 -18.21 13.90
CA GLY A 286 13.49 -18.79 12.78
C GLY A 286 13.90 -20.24 13.09
N PRO A 287 14.39 -21.00 12.11
CA PRO A 287 14.82 -22.40 12.30
C PRO A 287 15.84 -22.60 13.44
N ASP A 288 16.55 -21.55 13.87
CA ASP A 288 17.57 -21.61 14.93
C ASP A 288 17.20 -20.93 16.27
N THR A 289 15.94 -20.56 16.50
CA THR A 289 15.59 -19.87 17.76
C THR A 289 15.25 -20.86 18.89
N LYS A 290 16.15 -20.91 19.89
CA LYS A 290 15.86 -21.52 21.19
C LYS A 290 14.74 -20.74 21.86
N SER A 291 13.54 -21.31 21.87
CA SER A 291 12.39 -20.76 22.60
C SER A 291 12.72 -20.60 24.09
N ALA A 292 12.77 -19.36 24.57
CA ALA A 292 12.67 -19.07 25.99
C ALA A 292 11.18 -19.09 26.35
N ARG A 293 10.72 -20.22 26.91
CA ARG A 293 9.38 -20.29 27.50
C ARG A 293 9.32 -19.34 28.69
N ILE A 294 8.56 -18.26 28.57
CA ILE A 294 8.06 -17.54 29.75
C ILE A 294 7.01 -18.45 30.37
N ARG A 295 7.35 -19.11 31.48
CA ARG A 295 6.37 -19.80 32.31
C ARG A 295 5.65 -18.73 33.14
N ASN A 296 4.31 -18.80 33.15
CA ASN A 296 3.45 -18.04 34.05
C ASN A 296 3.83 -18.24 35.51
#